data_AF-A0A0B7NPV5-F1
#
_entry.id   AF-A0A0B7NPV5-F1
#
_cell.length_a   1.000
_cell.length_b   1.000
_cell.length_c   1.000
_cell.angle_alpha   90.00
_cell.angle_beta   90.00
_cell.angle_gamma   90.00
#
_symmetry.space_group_name_H-M   'P 1'
#
loop_
_entity.id
_entity.type
_entity.pdbx_description
1 polymer ?
#
loop_
_entity_poly.entity_id
_entity_poly.type
_entity_poly.pdbx_seq_one_letter_code
_entity_poly.pdbx_strand_id
1 'polypeptide(L)'
;MKCHLCDNWIEIHTDPKNTAYVVVSGARKKMEEWNPDDTEVIQLQDKEQKEQLESDPMYRLEHGIKDKQIIQEATPHLSQLQTLNETQWSDPYTRSQQLRRQFRQEKKKDKLIVEEAEKIRDKHSLQIELLPETTSDAIEAKSIEYNATHVLDEKRLDAAVAPLFSKAARINVSGGKLGLGRLASVRTRLKTDPFYHPKPFTTKLTKEKETAPQNGAKVVVKPIQKKRKKLGETVEPTSTTAKLVSYSDSDTD
;
A
#
# COMPACT_ATOMS: atom_id res chain seq x y z
N MET A 1 24.72 27.89 -31.95
CA MET A 1 25.37 26.72 -31.32
C MET A 1 24.64 25.44 -31.70
N LYS A 2 25.30 24.28 -31.79
CA LYS A 2 24.66 23.00 -32.18
C LYS A 2 24.15 22.25 -30.94
N CYS A 3 23.01 21.58 -31.03
CA CYS A 3 22.54 20.68 -29.97
C CYS A 3 23.42 19.42 -29.89
N HIS A 4 23.61 18.86 -28.69
CA HIS A 4 24.42 17.64 -28.50
C HIS A 4 23.65 16.35 -28.85
N LEU A 5 22.31 16.41 -28.91
CA LEU A 5 21.43 15.26 -29.19
C LEU A 5 20.83 15.28 -30.60
N CYS A 6 20.80 16.44 -31.28
CA CYS A 6 20.24 16.57 -32.62
C CYS A 6 21.06 17.51 -33.49
N ASP A 7 20.89 17.41 -34.82
CA ASP A 7 21.66 18.19 -35.79
C ASP A 7 21.20 19.66 -35.96
N ASN A 8 20.21 20.09 -35.17
CA ASN A 8 19.66 21.44 -35.26
C ASN A 8 20.57 22.51 -34.64
N TRP A 9 20.54 23.71 -35.23
CA TRP A 9 21.22 24.90 -34.74
C TRP A 9 20.32 25.70 -33.81
N ILE A 10 20.92 26.26 -32.76
CA ILE A 10 20.31 27.17 -31.80
C ILE A 10 20.89 28.57 -32.05
N GLU A 11 20.03 29.53 -32.36
CA GLU A 11 20.41 30.94 -32.56
C GLU A 11 20.08 31.75 -31.31
N ILE A 12 21.08 32.44 -30.78
CA ILE A 12 20.97 33.27 -29.58
C ILE A 12 21.46 34.67 -29.94
N HIS A 13 20.62 35.66 -29.69
CA HIS A 13 20.93 37.07 -29.88
C HIS A 13 21.14 37.75 -28.53
N THR A 14 22.02 38.75 -28.51
CA THR A 14 22.25 39.59 -27.33
C THR A 14 21.36 40.82 -27.40
N ASP A 15 20.51 41.01 -26.40
CA ASP A 15 19.67 42.20 -26.25
C ASP A 15 20.35 43.23 -25.34
N PRO A 16 20.94 44.30 -25.89
CA PRO A 16 21.68 45.28 -25.09
C PRO A 16 20.78 46.10 -24.16
N LYS A 17 19.48 46.21 -24.47
CA LYS A 17 18.52 46.97 -23.65
C LYS A 17 18.21 46.31 -22.31
N ASN A 18 18.06 44.97 -22.31
CA ASN A 18 17.67 44.19 -21.13
C ASN A 18 18.85 43.44 -20.53
N THR A 19 20.07 43.65 -21.05
CA THR A 19 21.28 42.91 -20.66
C THR A 19 21.07 41.39 -20.64
N ALA A 20 20.33 40.88 -21.63
CA ALA A 20 19.86 39.49 -21.65
C ALA A 20 20.16 38.83 -22.99
N TYR A 21 20.20 37.49 -22.99
CA TYR A 21 20.28 36.69 -24.20
C TYR A 21 18.89 36.16 -24.57
N VAL A 22 18.50 36.33 -25.83
CA VAL A 22 17.23 35.86 -26.36
C VAL A 22 17.47 34.75 -27.37
N VAL A 23 16.80 33.62 -27.15
CA VAL A 23 16.81 32.50 -28.08
C VAL A 23 15.82 32.81 -29.20
N VAL A 24 16.31 32.88 -30.44
CA VAL A 24 15.48 33.18 -31.63
C VAL A 24 15.02 31.90 -32.32
N SER A 25 15.87 30.87 -32.36
CA SER A 25 15.52 29.60 -32.98
C SER A 25 16.21 28.40 -32.32
N GLY A 26 15.60 27.22 -32.45
CA GLY A 26 16.20 25.93 -32.09
C GLY A 26 16.14 25.52 -30.61
N ALA A 27 15.79 26.43 -29.69
CA ALA A 27 15.59 26.09 -28.29
C ALA A 27 14.51 26.98 -27.63
N ARG A 28 14.08 26.58 -26.42
CA ARG A 28 13.21 27.38 -25.56
C ARG A 28 13.93 27.70 -24.26
N LYS A 29 13.76 28.92 -23.74
CA LYS A 29 14.24 29.29 -22.40
C LYS A 29 13.47 28.48 -21.36
N LYS A 30 14.18 27.82 -20.44
CA LYS A 30 13.57 27.24 -19.24
C LYS A 30 13.14 28.38 -18.33
N MET A 31 11.85 28.52 -18.05
CA MET A 31 11.35 29.52 -17.10
C MET A 31 11.42 28.93 -15.69
N GLU A 32 12.56 29.13 -15.03
CA GLU A 32 12.70 28.99 -13.58
C GLU A 32 12.84 30.40 -13.04
N GLU A 33 11.69 31.06 -12.91
CA GLU A 33 11.64 32.34 -12.22
C GLU A 33 11.82 32.05 -10.73
N TRP A 34 12.87 32.62 -10.14
CA TRP A 34 13.12 32.45 -8.71
C TRP A 34 12.02 33.20 -7.96
N ASN A 35 11.07 32.45 -7.40
CA ASN A 35 10.14 33.02 -6.45
C ASN A 35 10.79 32.95 -5.06
N PRO A 36 10.84 34.07 -4.33
CA PRO A 36 11.27 34.04 -2.94
C PRO A 36 10.35 33.15 -2.10
N ASP A 37 9.10 32.91 -2.51
CA ASP A 37 8.12 32.04 -1.83
C ASP A 37 8.49 30.57 -1.90
N ASP A 38 9.14 30.16 -3.00
CA ASP A 38 9.58 28.78 -3.22
C ASP A 38 10.87 28.46 -2.44
N THR A 39 11.47 29.47 -1.82
CA THR A 39 12.67 29.33 -1.00
C THR A 39 12.25 29.27 0.47
N GLU A 40 12.59 28.20 1.20
CA GLU A 40 12.33 28.07 2.65
C GLU A 40 13.13 29.06 3.53
N VAL A 41 13.67 30.12 2.92
CA VAL A 41 14.43 31.18 3.59
C VAL A 41 13.49 32.30 3.97
N ILE A 42 13.72 32.91 5.13
CA ILE A 42 12.92 34.04 5.63
C ILE A 42 12.97 35.17 4.60
N GLN A 43 11.81 35.49 4.05
CA GLN A 43 11.67 36.62 3.14
C GLN A 43 11.85 37.93 3.88
N LEU A 44 12.65 38.81 3.28
CA LEU A 44 12.72 40.19 3.72
C LEU A 44 11.37 40.85 3.40
N GLN A 45 10.80 41.56 4.38
CA GLN A 45 9.57 42.32 4.18
C GLN A 45 9.65 43.25 2.97
N ASP A 46 8.51 43.43 2.30
CA ASP A 46 8.38 44.33 1.16
C ASP A 46 8.80 45.75 1.52
N LYS A 47 9.32 46.49 0.54
CA LYS A 47 9.77 47.88 0.75
C LYS A 47 8.66 48.75 1.31
N GLU A 48 7.44 48.58 0.79
CA GLU A 48 6.25 49.30 1.25
C GLU A 48 5.88 48.96 2.69
N GLN A 49 5.95 47.67 3.08
CA GLN A 49 5.69 47.25 4.45
C GLN A 49 6.73 47.79 5.42
N LYS A 50 8.01 47.82 5.02
CA LYS A 50 9.08 48.43 5.83
C LYS A 50 8.87 49.92 6.04
N GLU A 51 8.55 50.64 4.96
CA GLU A 51 8.23 52.08 5.04
C GLU A 51 7.03 52.34 5.95
N GLN A 52 6.00 51.50 5.92
CA GLN A 52 4.84 51.60 6.82
C GLN A 52 5.20 51.30 8.28
N LEU A 53 6.05 50.31 8.54
CA LEU A 53 6.55 49.99 9.89
C LEU A 53 7.43 51.10 10.47
N GLU A 54 8.15 51.83 9.62
CA GLU A 54 9.01 52.94 10.02
C GLU A 54 8.24 54.26 10.19
N SER A 55 7.26 54.51 9.32
CA SER A 55 6.49 55.77 9.30
C SER A 55 5.32 55.80 10.29
N ASP A 56 4.59 54.69 10.47
CA ASP A 56 3.41 54.63 11.34
C ASP A 56 3.69 53.82 12.64
N PRO A 57 3.75 54.49 13.81
CA PRO A 57 3.96 53.79 15.08
C PRO A 57 2.79 52.88 15.47
N MET A 58 1.55 53.16 15.05
CA MET A 58 0.39 52.31 15.37
C MET A 58 0.44 51.01 14.57
N TYR A 59 0.69 51.10 13.26
CA TYR A 59 0.88 49.95 12.39
C TYR A 59 1.95 48.98 12.93
N ARG A 60 3.08 49.51 13.39
CA ARG A 60 4.15 48.71 14.01
C ARG A 60 3.70 47.97 15.27
N LEU A 61 2.89 48.61 16.12
CA LEU A 61 2.37 47.97 17.33
C LEU A 61 1.41 46.84 16.99
N GLU A 62 0.51 47.04 16.03
CA GLU A 62 -0.43 46.00 15.58
C GLU A 62 0.30 44.80 14.98
N HIS A 63 1.32 45.04 14.15
CA HIS A 63 2.17 43.98 13.60
C HIS A 63 2.86 43.19 14.71
N GLY A 64 3.46 43.89 15.69
CA GLY A 64 4.08 43.22 16.83
C GLY A 64 3.10 42.42 17.70
N ILE A 65 1.81 42.79 17.75
CA ILE A 65 0.78 42.00 18.43
C ILE A 65 0.42 40.75 17.62
N LYS A 66 0.25 40.89 16.30
CA LYS A 66 -0.01 39.76 15.40
C LYS A 66 1.11 38.73 15.44
N ASP A 67 2.37 39.18 15.42
CA ASP A 67 3.54 38.28 15.53
C ASP A 67 3.53 37.50 16.85
N LYS A 68 3.19 38.16 17.96
CA LYS A 68 3.05 37.49 19.26
C LYS A 68 1.91 36.48 19.27
N GLN A 69 0.79 36.76 18.61
CA GLN A 69 -0.31 35.82 18.48
C GLN A 69 0.11 34.58 17.68
N ILE A 70 0.78 34.76 16.53
CA ILE A 70 1.31 33.67 15.72
C ILE A 70 2.27 32.81 16.55
N ILE A 71 3.17 33.43 17.32
CA ILE A 71 4.08 32.71 18.22
C ILE A 71 3.28 31.92 19.27
N GLN A 72 2.31 32.54 19.93
CA GLN A 72 1.49 31.88 20.95
C GLN A 72 0.71 30.68 20.39
N GLU A 73 0.17 30.79 19.18
CA GLU A 73 -0.52 29.70 18.49
C GLU A 73 0.42 28.57 18.07
N ALA A 74 1.64 28.89 17.62
CA ALA A 74 2.64 27.91 17.19
C ALA A 74 3.32 27.20 18.37
N THR A 75 3.55 27.88 19.49
CA THR A 75 4.26 27.32 20.66
C THR A 75 3.70 26.00 21.20
N PRO A 76 2.37 25.78 21.39
CA PRO A 76 1.87 24.50 21.85
C PRO A 76 2.14 23.40 20.83
N HIS A 77 1.97 23.66 19.54
CA HIS A 77 2.24 22.69 18.49
C HIS A 77 3.72 22.28 18.44
N LEU A 78 4.63 23.26 18.53
CA LEU A 78 6.07 23.00 18.61
C LEU A 78 6.43 22.20 19.86
N SER A 79 5.85 22.54 21.02
CA SER A 79 6.08 21.79 22.25
C SER A 79 5.59 20.33 22.13
N GLN A 80 4.44 20.10 21.52
CA GLN A 80 3.93 18.75 21.26
C GLN A 80 4.89 17.96 20.38
N LEU A 81 5.34 18.54 19.26
CA LEU A 81 6.32 17.90 18.38
C LEU A 81 7.63 17.57 19.11
N GLN A 82 8.13 18.50 19.93
CA GLN A 82 9.32 18.29 20.74
C GLN A 82 9.12 17.14 21.73
N THR A 83 8.02 17.13 22.49
CA THR A 83 7.74 16.04 23.43
C THR A 83 7.57 14.68 22.75
N LEU A 84 6.94 14.63 21.56
CA LEU A 84 6.83 13.39 20.78
C LEU A 84 8.20 12.91 20.29
N ASN A 85 9.07 13.82 19.87
CA ASN A 85 10.42 13.49 19.46
C ASN A 85 11.23 12.94 20.65
N GLU A 86 11.25 13.67 21.77
CA GLU A 86 11.94 13.26 22.99
C GLU A 86 11.44 11.91 23.51
N THR A 87 10.13 11.67 23.51
CA THR A 87 9.56 10.38 23.96
C THR A 87 9.86 9.23 22.99
N GLN A 88 9.84 9.47 21.68
CA GLN A 88 10.14 8.45 20.67
C GLN A 88 11.64 8.10 20.63
N TRP A 89 12.51 9.08 20.88
CA TRP A 89 13.96 8.96 20.72
C TRP A 89 14.74 9.04 22.05
N SER A 90 14.06 8.95 23.19
CA SER A 90 14.71 8.91 24.52
C SER A 90 15.72 7.78 24.63
N ASP A 91 15.43 6.65 23.96
CA ASP A 91 16.35 5.53 23.79
C ASP A 91 16.54 5.23 22.29
N PRO A 92 17.59 5.79 21.66
CA PRO A 92 17.83 5.61 20.23
C PRO A 92 18.20 4.17 19.86
N TYR A 93 18.76 3.39 20.80
CA TYR A 93 19.20 2.02 20.53
C TYR A 93 18.00 1.09 20.37
N THR A 94 17.06 1.11 21.33
CA THR A 94 15.85 0.27 21.24
C THR A 94 14.97 0.65 20.06
N ARG A 95 14.82 1.95 19.77
CA ARG A 95 14.08 2.42 18.59
C ARG A 95 14.72 1.94 17.29
N SER A 96 16.05 2.04 17.17
CA SER A 96 16.79 1.54 16.01
C SER A 96 16.70 0.01 15.87
N GLN A 97 16.74 -0.72 16.98
CA GLN A 97 16.57 -2.17 17.00
C GLN A 97 15.18 -2.58 16.49
N GLN A 98 14.13 -1.90 16.93
CA GLN A 98 12.75 -2.12 16.47
C GLN A 98 12.62 -1.87 14.97
N LEU A 99 13.12 -0.73 14.46
CA LEU A 99 13.09 -0.39 13.04
C LEU A 99 13.82 -1.44 12.20
N ARG A 100 15.03 -1.84 12.60
CA ARG A 100 15.79 -2.90 11.90
C ARG A 100 15.05 -4.23 11.92
N ARG A 101 14.34 -4.56 13.01
CA ARG A 101 13.52 -5.78 13.08
C ARG A 101 12.35 -5.72 12.10
N GLN A 102 11.64 -4.58 12.02
CA GLN A 102 10.54 -4.37 11.08
C GLN A 102 11.02 -4.49 9.64
N PHE A 103 12.07 -3.75 9.26
CA PHE A 103 12.65 -3.84 7.91
C PHE A 103 13.15 -5.24 7.54
N ARG A 104 13.70 -6.00 8.50
CA ARG A 104 14.08 -7.40 8.26
C ARG A 104 12.86 -8.29 8.01
N GLN A 105 11.74 -8.05 8.69
CA GLN A 105 10.50 -8.80 8.48
C GLN A 105 9.84 -8.43 7.15
N GLU A 106 9.78 -7.14 6.82
CA GLU A 106 9.28 -6.63 5.54
C GLU A 106 10.11 -7.17 4.38
N LYS A 107 11.44 -7.03 4.43
CA LYS A 107 12.34 -7.60 3.42
C LYS A 107 12.19 -9.11 3.25
N LYS A 108 11.85 -9.86 4.31
CA LYS A 108 11.53 -11.28 4.19
C LYS A 108 10.19 -11.50 3.48
N LYS A 109 9.15 -10.73 3.83
CA LYS A 109 7.84 -10.81 3.18
C LYS A 109 7.94 -10.46 1.69
N ASP A 110 8.64 -9.39 1.35
CA ASP A 110 8.80 -8.94 -0.04
C ASP A 110 9.54 -9.99 -0.87
N LYS A 111 10.60 -10.59 -0.31
CA LYS A 111 11.29 -11.72 -0.95
C LYS A 111 10.36 -12.91 -1.20
N LEU A 112 9.54 -13.27 -0.22
CA LEU A 112 8.59 -14.37 -0.39
C LEU A 112 7.56 -14.06 -1.49
N ILE A 113 7.06 -12.83 -1.56
CA ILE A 113 6.13 -12.39 -2.61
C ILE A 113 6.79 -12.48 -3.99
N VAL A 114 8.04 -11.99 -4.12
CA VAL A 114 8.80 -12.08 -5.37
C VAL A 114 9.05 -13.53 -5.78
N GLU A 115 9.48 -14.39 -4.84
CA GLU A 115 9.68 -15.82 -5.10
C GLU A 115 8.38 -16.54 -5.51
N GLU A 116 7.24 -16.16 -4.93
CA GLU A 116 5.92 -16.69 -5.32
C GLU A 116 5.53 -16.25 -6.72
N ALA A 117 5.76 -14.98 -7.07
CA ALA A 117 5.56 -14.45 -8.41
C ALA A 117 6.46 -15.15 -9.45
N GLU A 118 7.75 -15.35 -9.16
CA GLU A 118 8.67 -16.09 -10.02
C GLU A 118 8.21 -17.54 -10.22
N LYS A 119 7.75 -18.23 -9.18
CA LYS A 119 7.19 -19.59 -9.29
C LYS A 119 5.96 -19.64 -10.20
N ILE A 120 5.10 -18.63 -10.17
CA ILE A 120 3.93 -18.53 -11.05
C ILE A 120 4.40 -18.29 -12.48
N ARG A 121 5.33 -17.35 -12.67
CA ARG A 121 5.94 -17.04 -13.96
C ARG A 121 6.56 -18.27 -14.61
N ASP A 122 7.32 -19.06 -13.87
CA ASP A 122 7.96 -20.29 -14.35
C ASP A 122 6.93 -21.37 -14.72
N LYS A 123 5.91 -21.58 -13.88
CA LYS A 123 4.83 -22.54 -14.15
C LYS A 123 4.06 -22.23 -15.42
N HIS A 124 3.88 -20.95 -15.72
CA HIS A 124 3.15 -20.47 -16.90
C HIS A 124 4.09 -20.06 -18.05
N SER A 125 5.41 -20.28 -17.92
CA SER A 125 6.43 -19.90 -18.91
C SER A 125 6.32 -18.42 -19.38
N LEU A 126 5.94 -17.53 -18.47
CA LEU A 126 5.77 -16.11 -18.77
C LEU A 126 7.13 -15.40 -18.77
N GLN A 127 7.33 -14.46 -19.68
CA GLN A 127 8.57 -13.65 -19.74
C GLN A 127 8.40 -12.25 -19.16
N ILE A 128 7.28 -12.00 -18.47
CA ILE A 128 6.86 -10.70 -17.97
C ILE A 128 6.95 -10.72 -16.44
N GLU A 129 7.35 -9.59 -15.84
CA GLU A 129 7.31 -9.39 -14.39
C GLU A 129 5.86 -9.27 -13.92
N LEU A 130 5.49 -10.08 -12.92
CA LEU A 130 4.13 -10.08 -12.38
C LEU A 130 3.99 -8.99 -11.33
N LEU A 131 2.91 -8.22 -11.43
CA LEU A 131 2.53 -7.22 -10.44
C LEU A 131 1.92 -7.89 -9.20
N PRO A 132 1.95 -7.22 -8.03
CA PRO A 132 1.27 -7.72 -6.85
C PRO A 132 -0.24 -7.84 -7.06
N GLU A 133 -0.84 -8.87 -6.46
CA GLU A 133 -2.27 -9.13 -6.56
C GLU A 133 -3.10 -7.98 -5.97
N THR A 134 -4.10 -7.51 -6.72
CA THR A 134 -5.07 -6.54 -6.21
C THR A 134 -6.34 -7.23 -5.70
N THR A 135 -7.11 -6.51 -4.87
CA THR A 135 -8.35 -7.06 -4.31
C THR A 135 -9.43 -7.29 -5.37
N SER A 136 -9.45 -6.49 -6.43
CA SER A 136 -10.32 -6.70 -7.60
C SER A 136 -9.99 -8.00 -8.31
N ASP A 137 -8.70 -8.28 -8.56
CA ASP A 137 -8.27 -9.51 -9.25
C ASP A 137 -8.72 -10.76 -8.48
N ALA A 138 -8.62 -10.72 -7.15
CA ALA A 138 -9.05 -11.81 -6.28
C ALA A 138 -10.58 -12.02 -6.28
N ILE A 139 -11.36 -10.96 -6.50
CA ILE A 139 -12.84 -11.03 -6.60
C ILE A 139 -13.23 -11.58 -7.97
N GLU A 140 -12.64 -11.07 -9.05
CA GLU A 140 -12.90 -11.51 -10.41
C GLU A 140 -12.53 -12.99 -10.59
N ALA A 141 -11.35 -13.40 -10.11
CA ALA A 141 -10.92 -14.80 -10.14
C ALA A 141 -11.89 -15.75 -9.42
N LYS A 142 -12.49 -15.30 -8.31
CA LYS A 142 -13.51 -16.08 -7.57
C LYS A 142 -14.87 -16.12 -8.26
N SER A 143 -15.20 -15.09 -9.04
CA SER A 143 -16.47 -14.99 -9.77
C SER A 143 -16.52 -15.89 -11.00
N ILE A 144 -15.37 -16.32 -11.52
CA ILE A 144 -15.27 -17.18 -12.69
C ILE A 144 -15.48 -18.64 -12.26
N GLU A 145 -16.58 -19.24 -12.70
CA GLU A 145 -16.85 -20.67 -12.53
C GLU A 145 -16.31 -21.45 -13.74
N TYR A 146 -15.30 -22.28 -13.54
CA TYR A 146 -14.79 -23.17 -14.60
C TYR A 146 -15.63 -24.45 -14.66
N ASN A 147 -16.36 -24.68 -15.75
CA ASN A 147 -17.19 -25.88 -15.96
C ASN A 147 -16.43 -27.22 -15.78
N ALA A 148 -15.11 -27.24 -15.93
CA ALA A 148 -14.29 -28.44 -15.83
C ALA A 148 -14.00 -28.88 -14.38
N THR A 149 -14.00 -27.96 -13.40
CA THR A 149 -13.64 -28.30 -12.01
C THR A 149 -14.72 -29.16 -11.37
N HIS A 150 -16.00 -28.82 -11.57
CA HIS A 150 -17.13 -29.59 -11.04
C HIS A 150 -17.13 -31.03 -11.57
N VAL A 151 -16.87 -31.22 -12.87
CA VAL A 151 -16.82 -32.55 -13.50
C VAL A 151 -15.61 -33.36 -13.03
N LEU A 152 -14.45 -32.73 -12.84
CA LEU A 152 -13.26 -33.41 -12.33
C LEU A 152 -13.39 -33.77 -10.85
N ASP A 153 -14.01 -32.91 -10.06
CA ASP A 153 -14.24 -33.15 -8.63
C ASP A 153 -15.30 -34.24 -8.43
N GLU A 154 -16.38 -34.25 -9.21
CA GLU A 154 -17.32 -35.37 -9.24
C GLU A 154 -16.63 -36.69 -9.61
N LYS A 155 -15.78 -36.70 -10.65
CA LYS A 155 -15.02 -37.89 -11.05
C LYS A 155 -14.02 -38.35 -9.97
N ARG A 156 -13.38 -37.41 -9.25
CA ARG A 156 -12.48 -37.73 -8.13
C ARG A 156 -13.25 -38.32 -6.95
N LEU A 157 -14.40 -37.74 -6.61
CA LEU A 157 -15.28 -38.25 -5.56
C LEU A 157 -15.82 -39.63 -5.93
N ASP A 158 -16.16 -39.84 -7.19
CA ASP A 158 -16.62 -41.12 -7.71
C ASP A 158 -15.52 -42.18 -7.69
N ALA A 159 -14.29 -41.83 -8.06
CA ALA A 159 -13.15 -42.71 -7.98
C ALA A 159 -12.79 -43.07 -6.53
N ALA A 160 -12.86 -42.13 -5.59
CA ALA A 160 -12.63 -42.36 -4.17
C ALA A 160 -13.69 -43.31 -3.55
N VAL A 161 -14.90 -43.30 -4.09
CA VAL A 161 -16.03 -44.11 -3.61
C VAL A 161 -16.21 -45.38 -4.43
N ALA A 162 -15.49 -45.55 -5.54
CA ALA A 162 -15.51 -46.77 -6.32
C ALA A 162 -14.88 -47.93 -5.52
N PRO A 163 -15.48 -49.13 -5.53
CA PRO A 163 -14.84 -50.31 -4.95
C PRO A 163 -13.58 -50.66 -5.75
N LEU A 164 -12.48 -50.97 -5.05
CA LEU A 164 -11.18 -51.34 -5.65
C LEU A 164 -11.23 -52.60 -6.52
N PHE A 165 -12.23 -53.46 -6.30
CA PHE A 165 -12.47 -54.65 -7.08
C PHE A 165 -13.83 -54.55 -7.78
N SER A 166 -13.81 -54.59 -9.11
CA SER A 166 -15.03 -54.64 -9.91
C SER A 166 -15.69 -56.01 -9.73
N LYS A 167 -16.71 -56.07 -8.88
CA LYS A 167 -17.61 -57.22 -8.87
C LYS A 167 -18.38 -57.15 -10.20
N ALA A 168 -18.05 -58.02 -11.14
CA ALA A 168 -18.68 -58.10 -12.45
C ALA A 168 -20.17 -58.44 -12.30
N ALA A 169 -20.99 -57.41 -12.09
CA ALA A 169 -22.44 -57.47 -12.23
C ALA A 169 -22.86 -56.17 -12.92
N ARG A 170 -23.05 -56.24 -14.24
CA ARG A 170 -23.69 -55.18 -15.00
C ARG A 170 -25.17 -55.12 -14.58
N ILE A 171 -25.51 -54.20 -13.68
CA ILE A 171 -26.90 -53.83 -13.45
C ILE A 171 -27.14 -52.55 -14.26
N ASN A 172 -27.86 -52.70 -15.37
CA ASN A 172 -28.41 -51.55 -16.10
C ASN A 172 -29.48 -50.91 -15.21
N VAL A 173 -29.17 -49.78 -14.57
CA VAL A 173 -30.18 -48.93 -13.93
C VAL A 173 -30.38 -47.71 -14.80
N SER A 174 -31.46 -47.77 -15.58
CA SER A 174 -32.10 -46.63 -16.21
C SER A 174 -32.59 -45.62 -15.17
N GLY A 175 -32.40 -44.34 -15.46
CA GLY A 175 -33.34 -43.30 -15.02
C GLY A 175 -33.14 -42.76 -13.59
N GLY A 176 -32.49 -41.59 -13.52
CA GLY A 176 -32.86 -40.46 -12.67
C GLY A 176 -33.42 -40.74 -11.28
N LYS A 177 -32.55 -41.05 -10.31
CA LYS A 177 -32.68 -40.74 -8.87
C LYS A 177 -31.41 -41.16 -8.11
N LEU A 178 -30.25 -40.60 -8.50
CA LEU A 178 -28.99 -40.74 -7.77
C LEU A 178 -28.94 -39.71 -6.63
N GLY A 179 -29.86 -39.79 -5.66
CA GLY A 179 -30.10 -38.66 -4.75
C GLY A 179 -29.40 -38.71 -3.40
N LEU A 180 -29.51 -39.82 -2.67
CA LEU A 180 -29.19 -39.81 -1.23
C LEU A 180 -28.26 -40.94 -0.79
N GLY A 181 -28.52 -42.18 -1.25
CA GLY A 181 -27.68 -43.33 -0.88
C GLY A 181 -26.23 -43.20 -1.36
N ARG A 182 -26.04 -42.66 -2.56
CA ARG A 182 -24.71 -42.32 -3.10
C ARG A 182 -24.04 -41.20 -2.31
N LEU A 183 -24.77 -40.13 -1.98
CA LEU A 183 -24.22 -39.04 -1.15
C LEU A 183 -23.86 -39.51 0.26
N ALA A 184 -24.65 -40.41 0.85
CA ALA A 184 -24.40 -41.00 2.15
C ALA A 184 -23.15 -41.91 2.11
N SER A 185 -22.98 -42.74 1.08
CA SER A 185 -21.78 -43.58 0.92
C SER A 185 -20.52 -42.75 0.66
N VAL A 186 -20.65 -41.66 -0.11
CA VAL A 186 -19.55 -40.70 -0.32
C VAL A 186 -19.16 -40.06 1.00
N ARG A 187 -20.10 -39.45 1.73
CA ARG A 187 -19.81 -38.74 2.99
C ARG A 187 -19.28 -39.65 4.09
N THR A 188 -19.77 -40.88 4.19
CA THR A 188 -19.27 -41.83 5.20
C THR A 188 -17.87 -42.30 4.85
N ARG A 189 -17.60 -42.69 3.60
CA ARG A 189 -16.26 -43.14 3.18
C ARG A 189 -15.22 -42.04 3.28
N LEU A 190 -15.52 -40.83 2.80
CA LEU A 190 -14.61 -39.69 2.91
C LEU A 190 -14.30 -39.30 4.37
N LYS A 191 -15.20 -39.60 5.31
CA LYS A 191 -15.00 -39.34 6.74
C LYS A 191 -14.20 -40.44 7.44
N THR A 192 -14.33 -41.68 6.99
CA THR A 192 -13.67 -42.85 7.58
C THR A 192 -12.34 -43.20 6.93
N ASP A 193 -12.05 -42.66 5.73
CA ASP A 193 -10.81 -42.95 4.99
C ASP A 193 -9.62 -42.22 5.64
N PRO A 194 -8.63 -42.95 6.20
CA PRO A 194 -7.45 -42.34 6.81
C PRO A 194 -6.50 -41.66 5.80
N PHE A 195 -6.69 -41.90 4.49
CA PHE A 195 -5.88 -41.31 3.42
C PHE A 195 -6.57 -40.16 2.67
N TYR A 196 -7.86 -39.92 2.92
CA TYR A 196 -8.56 -38.78 2.35
C TYR A 196 -8.31 -37.52 3.17
N HIS A 197 -7.61 -36.55 2.58
CA HIS A 197 -7.50 -35.20 3.13
C HIS A 197 -8.41 -34.26 2.33
N PRO A 198 -9.33 -33.52 2.99
CA PRO A 198 -10.28 -32.65 2.30
C PRO A 198 -9.62 -31.47 1.58
N LYS A 199 -8.31 -31.29 1.78
CA LYS A 199 -7.49 -30.35 1.04
C LYS A 199 -6.66 -31.17 0.05
N PRO A 200 -6.76 -30.93 -1.28
CA PRO A 200 -5.82 -31.53 -2.21
C PRO A 200 -4.42 -31.20 -1.72
N PHE A 201 -3.49 -32.15 -1.85
CA PHE A 201 -2.10 -32.06 -1.42
C PHE A 201 -1.47 -30.72 -1.86
N THR A 202 -1.62 -29.68 -1.04
CA THR A 202 -0.86 -28.46 -1.18
C THR A 202 0.51 -28.83 -0.69
N THR A 203 1.49 -28.91 -1.60
CA THR A 203 2.90 -28.93 -1.24
C THR A 203 3.12 -27.93 -0.13
N LYS A 204 3.63 -28.40 1.02
CA LYS A 204 3.82 -27.65 2.25
C LYS A 204 4.43 -26.27 1.97
N LEU A 205 3.61 -25.24 1.86
CA LEU A 205 4.01 -23.88 2.21
C LEU A 205 3.93 -23.85 3.73
N THR A 206 5.09 -23.69 4.35
CA THR A 206 5.29 -23.59 5.80
C THR A 206 4.41 -22.46 6.34
N LYS A 207 3.23 -22.81 6.85
CA LYS A 207 2.45 -21.93 7.70
C LYS A 207 3.12 -21.96 9.08
N GLU A 208 4.04 -21.03 9.31
CA GLU A 208 4.53 -20.77 10.65
C GLU A 208 3.34 -20.42 11.55
N LYS A 209 3.27 -21.14 12.65
CA LYS A 209 2.19 -21.17 13.60
C LYS A 209 2.36 -19.94 14.50
N GLU A 210 1.58 -18.88 14.28
CA GLU A 210 1.42 -17.82 15.27
C GLU A 210 0.69 -18.40 16.49
N THR A 211 1.46 -18.73 17.53
CA THR A 211 0.93 -19.08 18.84
C THR A 211 0.66 -17.80 19.64
N ALA A 212 -0.60 -17.37 19.70
CA ALA A 212 -1.07 -16.50 20.78
C ALA A 212 -1.42 -17.36 22.01
N PRO A 213 -0.95 -17.03 23.23
CA PRO A 213 -1.28 -17.80 24.41
C PRO A 213 -2.72 -17.53 24.85
N GLN A 214 -3.49 -18.61 25.02
CA GLN A 214 -4.78 -18.58 25.69
C GLN A 214 -4.58 -18.57 27.20
N ASN A 215 -4.80 -17.43 27.85
CA ASN A 215 -5.21 -17.39 29.26
C ASN A 215 -6.66 -16.95 29.30
N GLY A 216 -7.54 -17.87 29.67
CA GLY A 216 -8.97 -17.65 29.79
C GLY A 216 -9.33 -16.89 31.07
N ALA A 217 -10.00 -15.76 30.91
CA ALA A 217 -10.91 -15.22 31.91
C ALA A 217 -12.25 -14.94 31.21
N LYS A 218 -13.29 -15.71 31.58
CA LYS A 218 -14.66 -15.51 31.10
C LYS A 218 -15.19 -14.20 31.73
N VAL A 219 -15.30 -13.14 30.94
CA VAL A 219 -16.06 -11.94 31.32
C VAL A 219 -17.39 -11.97 30.55
N VAL A 220 -18.47 -12.22 31.27
CA VAL A 220 -19.83 -12.13 30.76
C VAL A 220 -20.23 -10.65 30.73
N VAL A 221 -20.33 -10.06 29.54
CA VAL A 221 -20.89 -8.72 29.35
C VAL A 221 -22.32 -8.84 28.87
N LYS A 222 -23.28 -8.43 29.71
CA LYS A 222 -24.71 -8.29 29.34
C LYS A 222 -24.88 -7.13 28.34
N PRO A 223 -25.76 -7.24 27.33
CA PRO A 223 -25.96 -6.16 26.37
C PRO A 223 -26.77 -5.01 27.00
N ILE A 224 -26.18 -3.81 27.06
CA ILE A 224 -26.87 -2.57 27.39
C ILE A 224 -27.33 -1.93 26.08
N GLN A 225 -28.65 -1.80 25.91
CA GLN A 225 -29.22 -1.01 24.80
C GLN A 225 -29.07 0.48 25.10
N LYS A 226 -28.33 1.21 24.25
CA LYS A 226 -28.34 2.69 24.26
C LYS A 226 -29.03 3.22 23.00
N LYS A 227 -30.06 4.05 23.23
CA LYS A 227 -30.81 4.80 22.22
C LYS A 227 -29.90 5.72 21.42
N ARG A 228 -30.09 5.75 20.09
CA ARG A 228 -29.42 6.65 19.15
C ARG A 228 -29.96 8.08 19.35
N LYS A 229 -29.07 9.06 19.51
CA LYS A 229 -29.34 10.48 19.22
C LYS A 229 -28.67 10.83 17.88
N LYS A 230 -29.45 11.42 16.97
CA LYS A 230 -28.98 12.02 15.71
C LYS A 230 -28.37 13.41 15.99
N LEU A 231 -27.35 13.77 15.22
CA LEU A 231 -26.74 15.08 14.88
C LEU A 231 -25.31 14.75 14.42
N GLY A 232 -24.72 15.19 13.32
CA GLY A 232 -25.04 16.12 12.24
C GLY A 232 -23.72 16.33 11.48
N GLU A 233 -23.80 16.45 10.15
CA GLU A 233 -22.81 17.02 9.21
C GLU A 233 -21.44 16.34 8.99
N THR A 234 -21.16 16.13 7.70
CA THR A 234 -20.01 15.47 7.09
C THR A 234 -18.89 16.47 6.80
N VAL A 235 -17.67 16.20 7.28
CA VAL A 235 -16.43 16.78 6.75
C VAL A 235 -15.46 15.63 6.46
N GLU A 236 -15.06 15.54 5.20
CA GLU A 236 -14.14 14.57 4.61
C GLU A 236 -12.72 14.63 5.24
N PRO A 237 -12.05 13.49 5.53
CA PRO A 237 -10.63 13.51 5.87
C PRO A 237 -9.77 13.44 4.59
N THR A 238 -9.09 14.54 4.29
CA THR A 238 -8.03 14.60 3.26
C THR A 238 -6.84 13.71 3.64
N SER A 239 -6.47 12.81 2.74
CA SER A 239 -5.31 11.95 2.84
C SER A 239 -3.99 12.74 2.75
N THR A 240 -3.29 12.89 3.88
CA THR A 240 -1.91 13.36 3.90
C THR A 240 -0.97 12.24 3.47
N THR A 241 -0.59 12.26 2.19
CA THR A 241 0.47 11.42 1.63
C THR A 241 1.82 11.86 2.19
N ALA A 242 2.41 11.08 3.09
CA ALA A 242 3.81 11.24 3.46
C ALA A 242 4.68 10.88 2.23
N LYS A 243 5.28 11.89 1.59
CA LYS A 243 6.25 11.70 0.52
C LYS A 243 7.54 11.15 1.12
N LEU A 244 7.83 9.88 0.85
CA LEU A 244 9.15 9.28 1.04
C LEU A 244 10.13 9.98 0.09
N VAL A 245 11.13 10.66 0.65
CA VAL A 245 12.27 11.20 -0.10
C VAL A 245 13.15 10.02 -0.51
N SER A 246 13.22 9.73 -1.80
CA SER A 246 14.15 8.76 -2.36
C SER A 246 15.53 9.40 -2.51
N TYR A 247 16.50 8.97 -1.71
CA TYR A 247 17.91 9.22 -1.99
C TYR A 247 18.33 8.34 -3.18
N SER A 248 18.79 8.98 -4.25
CA SER A 248 19.49 8.30 -5.34
C SER A 248 20.87 7.87 -4.84
N ASP A 249 21.07 6.56 -4.69
CA ASP A 249 22.40 5.96 -4.55
C ASP A 249 23.22 6.31 -5.80
N SER A 250 24.14 7.27 -5.65
CA SER A 250 25.20 7.52 -6.60
C SER A 250 26.51 7.54 -5.81
N ASP A 251 27.05 6.35 -5.56
CA ASP A 251 28.46 6.11 -5.24
C ASP A 251 28.75 4.64 -5.55
N THR A 252 29.13 4.39 -6.80
CA THR A 252 29.94 3.22 -7.18
C THR A 252 31.00 3.68 -8.17
N ASP A 253 32.24 3.37 -7.83
CA ASP A 253 33.52 3.69 -8.47
C ASP A 253 33.58 3.48 -10.00
#